data_AF-A0A146LA31-F1
#
_entry.id   AF-A0A146LA31-F1
#
_cell.length_a   1.000
_cell.length_b   1.000
_cell.length_c   1.000
_cell.angle_alpha   90.00
_cell.angle_beta   90.00
_cell.angle_gamma   90.00
#
_symmetry.space_group_name_H-M   'P 1'
#
loop_
_entity.id
_entity.type
_entity.pdbx_description
1 polymer ?
#
loop_
_entity_poly.entity_id
_entity_poly.type
_entity_poly.pdbx_seq_one_letter_code
_entity_poly.pdbx_strand_id
1 'polypeptide(L)'
;ILQNDDRIWITSGDGITCLLLENITTHDSGKYGVRVHNEYGTHTLYASLSVEGPPDPPQGKPSVVAGVESATVTWSSSPYDGGSIITGFALEYSLTNSNV
;
A
#
# COMPACT_ATOMS: atom_id res chain seq x y z
N ILE A 1 -2.26 21.80 10.36
CA ILE A 1 -2.88 21.12 11.53
C ILE A 1 -4.06 20.34 10.97
N LEU A 2 -4.14 19.04 11.23
CA LEU A 2 -5.25 18.21 10.73
C LEU A 2 -6.56 18.62 11.42
N GLN A 3 -7.67 18.56 10.69
CA GLN A 3 -9.00 18.87 11.17
C GLN A 3 -9.98 17.80 10.65
N ASN A 4 -11.12 17.66 11.32
CA ASN A 4 -12.16 16.75 10.85
C ASN A 4 -12.66 17.18 9.47
N ASP A 5 -12.76 16.21 8.56
CA ASP A 5 -13.32 16.37 7.22
C ASP A 5 -14.01 15.06 6.78
N ASP A 6 -14.30 14.92 5.48
CA ASP A 6 -14.97 13.74 4.93
C ASP A 6 -14.14 12.44 5.02
N ARG A 7 -12.82 12.53 5.25
CA ARG A 7 -11.91 11.39 5.39
C ARG A 7 -11.26 11.29 6.77
N ILE A 8 -11.21 12.39 7.52
CA ILE A 8 -10.49 12.53 8.78
C ILE A 8 -11.48 12.67 9.93
N TRP A 9 -11.38 11.78 10.91
CA TRP A 9 -12.05 11.91 12.20
C TRP A 9 -11.05 11.84 13.35
N ILE A 10 -11.04 12.88 14.17
CA ILE A 10 -10.23 13.05 15.36
C ILE A 10 -11.17 13.06 16.55
N THR A 11 -11.02 12.07 17.42
CA THR A 11 -11.79 11.95 18.66
C THR A 11 -10.86 11.97 19.86
N SER A 12 -11.19 12.78 20.87
CA SER A 12 -10.44 12.86 22.13
C SER A 12 -11.38 12.62 23.31
N GLY A 13 -11.01 11.70 24.20
CA GLY A 13 -11.79 11.33 25.38
C GLY A 13 -10.99 10.40 26.28
N ASP A 14 -11.21 10.49 27.59
CA ASP A 14 -10.59 9.59 28.60
C ASP A 14 -9.05 9.48 28.51
N GLY A 15 -8.39 10.58 28.16
CA GLY A 15 -6.92 10.64 28.01
C GLY A 15 -6.38 10.02 26.72
N ILE A 16 -7.26 9.59 25.81
CA ILE A 16 -6.92 9.01 24.51
C ILE A 16 -7.32 9.98 23.40
N THR A 17 -6.48 10.07 22.37
CA THR A 17 -6.82 10.75 21.11
C THR A 17 -6.60 9.78 19.98
N CYS A 18 -7.64 9.58 19.17
CA CYS A 18 -7.62 8.70 18.00
C CYS A 18 -7.73 9.55 16.73
N LEU A 19 -6.95 9.18 15.72
CA LEU A 19 -7.06 9.67 14.35
C LEU A 19 -7.53 8.50 13.48
N LEU A 20 -8.73 8.63 12.90
CA LEU A 20 -9.23 7.76 11.86
C LEU A 20 -9.06 8.48 10.52
N LEU A 21 -8.44 7.82 9.55
CA LEU A 21 -8.27 8.29 8.19
C LEU A 21 -8.84 7.24 7.24
N GLU A 22 -9.90 7.58 6.52
CA GLU A 22 -10.53 6.71 5.52
C GLU A 22 -10.10 7.08 4.09
N ASN A 23 -10.29 6.14 3.15
CA ASN A 23 -9.91 6.31 1.74
C ASN A 23 -8.45 6.76 1.60
N ILE A 24 -7.54 6.02 2.25
CA ILE A 24 -6.12 6.30 2.28
C ILE A 24 -5.48 6.13 0.89
N THR A 25 -4.51 6.98 0.61
CA THR A 25 -3.69 6.98 -0.59
C THR A 25 -2.21 7.00 -0.22
N THR A 26 -1.32 6.73 -1.17
CA THR A 26 0.13 6.82 -0.92
C THR A 26 0.59 8.22 -0.48
N HIS A 27 -0.16 9.27 -0.83
CA HIS A 27 0.08 10.64 -0.37
C HIS A 27 -0.19 10.87 1.11
N ASP A 28 -0.95 9.99 1.76
CA ASP A 28 -1.21 10.05 3.20
C ASP A 28 -0.07 9.43 4.01
N SER A 29 0.94 8.81 3.37
CA SER A 29 2.16 8.34 4.04
C SER A 29 2.94 9.51 4.63
N GLY A 30 3.46 9.34 5.85
CA GLY A 30 4.26 10.37 6.49
C GLY A 30 4.36 10.25 8.00
N LYS A 31 4.97 11.27 8.62
CA LYS A 31 5.14 11.37 10.07
C LYS A 31 4.04 12.25 10.66
N TYR A 32 3.13 11.64 11.41
CA TYR A 32 2.03 12.29 12.09
C TYR A 32 2.46 12.68 13.51
N GLY A 33 2.15 13.91 13.90
CA GLY A 33 2.49 14.46 15.22
C GLY A 33 1.24 14.72 16.05
N VAL A 34 1.20 14.17 17.26
CA VAL A 34 0.17 14.48 18.26
C VAL A 34 0.77 15.46 19.25
N ARG A 35 0.17 16.65 19.36
CA ARG A 35 0.63 17.71 20.26
C ARG A 35 -0.40 17.92 21.38
N VAL A 36 0.07 17.83 22.62
CA VAL A 36 -0.70 18.14 23.82
C VAL A 36 -0.15 19.41 24.45
N HIS A 37 -1.03 20.33 24.82
CA HIS A 37 -0.67 21.63 25.39
C HIS A 37 -1.49 21.91 26.66
N ASN A 38 -0.85 22.44 27.69
CA ASN A 38 -1.48 22.99 28.89
C ASN A 38 -0.75 24.28 29.32
N GLU A 39 -1.22 24.94 30.38
CA GLU A 39 -0.64 26.18 30.90
C GLU A 39 0.84 26.06 31.33
N TYR A 40 1.32 24.83 31.59
CA TYR A 40 2.69 24.56 32.02
C TYR A 40 3.63 24.16 30.88
N GLY A 41 3.11 23.87 29.68
CA GLY A 41 3.96 23.51 28.55
C GLY A 41 3.26 22.76 27.42
N THR A 42 4.11 22.24 26.52
CA THR A 42 3.69 21.49 25.34
C THR A 42 4.56 20.26 25.17
N HIS A 43 3.92 19.13 24.87
CA HIS A 43 4.61 17.90 24.48
C HIS A 43 4.13 17.43 23.11
N THR A 44 5.01 16.86 22.30
CA THR A 44 4.65 16.34 20.97
C THR A 44 5.23 14.94 20.78
N LEU A 45 4.36 13.99 20.46
CA LEU A 45 4.71 12.63 20.09
C LEU A 45 4.52 12.45 18.60
N TYR A 46 5.21 11.47 18.02
CA TYR A 46 5.15 11.20 16.59
C TYR A 46 4.93 9.72 16.30
N ALA A 47 4.17 9.44 15.24
CA ALA A 47 3.98 8.12 14.66
C ALA A 47 4.22 8.20 13.14
N SER A 48 4.79 7.15 12.55
CA SER A 48 4.98 7.05 11.10
C SER A 48 3.89 6.17 10.49
N LEU A 49 3.26 6.64 9.43
CA LEU A 49 2.31 5.90 8.61
C LEU A 49 2.95 5.59 7.25
N SER A 50 2.98 4.33 6.86
CA SER A 50 3.33 3.87 5.51
C SER A 50 2.07 3.27 4.89
N VAL A 51 1.57 3.89 3.83
CA VAL A 51 0.44 3.36 3.07
C VAL A 51 1.01 2.43 2.00
N GLU A 52 0.83 1.13 2.19
CA GLU A 52 1.22 0.09 1.26
C GLU A 52 0.05 -0.24 0.32
N GLY A 53 0.37 -0.55 -0.92
CA GLY A 53 -0.57 -0.96 -1.96
C GLY A 53 -0.20 -2.31 -2.55
N PRO A 54 -0.98 -2.81 -3.53
CA PRO A 54 -0.56 -3.97 -4.31
C PRO A 54 0.72 -3.63 -5.10
N PRO A 55 1.62 -4.61 -5.30
CA PRO A 55 2.71 -4.48 -6.26
C PRO A 55 2.17 -4.14 -7.65
N ASP A 56 2.99 -3.45 -8.43
CA ASP A 56 2.73 -3.28 -9.85
C ASP A 56 2.70 -4.64 -10.56
N PRO A 57 2.03 -4.77 -11.71
CA PRO A 57 2.13 -5.98 -12.51
C PRO A 57 3.58 -6.23 -12.96
N PRO A 58 3.97 -7.50 -13.19
CA PRO A 58 5.23 -7.84 -13.85
C PRO A 58 5.44 -7.02 -15.12
N GLN A 59 6.66 -6.54 -15.35
CA GLN A 59 6.93 -5.78 -16.57
C GLN A 59 7.01 -6.68 -17.80
N GLY A 60 6.45 -6.17 -18.90
CA GLY A 60 6.56 -6.77 -20.22
C GLY A 60 5.66 -7.99 -20.43
N LYS A 61 5.60 -8.45 -21.67
CA LYS A 61 4.90 -9.68 -22.00
C LYS A 61 5.74 -10.88 -21.50
N PRO A 62 5.16 -11.84 -20.78
CA PRO A 62 5.88 -13.03 -20.39
C PRO A 62 6.38 -13.78 -21.63
N SER A 63 7.64 -14.19 -21.56
CA SER A 63 8.27 -15.08 -22.53
C SER A 63 7.86 -16.51 -22.22
N VAL A 64 7.51 -17.28 -23.25
CA VAL A 64 7.11 -18.69 -23.11
C VAL A 64 7.97 -19.53 -24.02
N VAL A 65 8.66 -20.52 -23.44
CA VAL A 65 9.41 -21.54 -24.17
C VAL A 65 8.68 -22.86 -24.01
N ALA A 66 8.18 -23.41 -25.13
CA ALA A 66 7.47 -24.68 -25.14
C ALA A 66 8.45 -25.87 -25.09
N GLY A 67 8.17 -26.82 -24.22
CA GLY A 67 8.71 -28.17 -24.20
C GLY A 67 7.68 -29.19 -24.71
N VAL A 68 7.99 -30.47 -24.57
CA VAL A 68 7.11 -31.55 -25.07
C VAL A 68 5.83 -31.69 -24.24
N GLU A 69 5.93 -31.57 -22.92
CA GLU A 69 4.79 -31.67 -21.97
C GLU A 69 4.80 -30.56 -20.92
N SER A 70 5.70 -29.58 -21.07
CA SER A 70 5.87 -28.48 -20.14
C SER A 70 6.15 -27.19 -20.90
N ALA A 71 6.02 -26.05 -20.23
CA ALA A 71 6.46 -24.78 -20.76
C ALA A 71 7.20 -24.01 -19.66
N THR A 72 8.26 -23.31 -20.02
CA THR A 72 8.94 -22.38 -19.12
C THR A 72 8.42 -20.99 -19.42
N VAL A 73 7.88 -20.33 -18.39
CA VAL A 73 7.40 -18.94 -18.47
C VAL A 73 8.34 -18.05 -17.68
N THR A 74 8.81 -16.98 -18.31
CA THR A 74 9.74 -16.01 -17.70
C THR A 74 9.22 -14.60 -17.90
N TRP A 75 9.19 -13.81 -16.83
CA TRP A 75 8.75 -12.42 -16.81
C TRP A 75 9.76 -11.55 -16.06
N SER A 76 9.67 -10.23 -16.26
CA SER A 76 10.43 -9.27 -15.47
C SER A 76 9.67 -8.93 -14.19
N SER A 77 10.39 -8.72 -13.08
CA SER A 77 9.79 -8.33 -11.80
C SER A 77 8.99 -7.03 -11.91
N SER A 78 8.07 -6.83 -10.97
CA SER A 78 7.35 -5.58 -10.78
C SER A 78 8.33 -4.44 -10.44
N PRO A 79 8.20 -3.26 -11.04
CA PRO A 79 9.08 -2.12 -10.78
C PRO A 79 8.81 -1.47 -9.42
N TYR A 80 7.60 -1.64 -8.90
CA TYR A 80 7.17 -1.22 -7.58
C TYR A 80 6.52 -2.41 -6.88
N ASP A 81 6.94 -2.64 -5.64
CA ASP A 81 6.50 -3.77 -4.81
C ASP A 81 5.28 -3.41 -3.93
N GLY A 82 4.70 -2.22 -4.10
CA GLY A 82 3.58 -1.78 -3.29
C GLY A 82 4.02 -1.26 -1.91
N GLY A 83 5.32 -1.16 -1.62
CA GLY A 83 5.83 -0.82 -0.30
C GLY A 83 5.99 -2.02 0.63
N SER A 84 5.79 -3.24 0.13
CA SER A 84 5.93 -4.49 0.88
C SER A 84 6.64 -5.55 0.05
N ILE A 85 7.25 -6.55 0.69
CA ILE A 85 7.93 -7.60 -0.06
C ILE A 85 6.95 -8.42 -0.91
N ILE A 86 7.27 -8.60 -2.19
CA ILE A 86 6.51 -9.50 -3.07
C ILE A 86 6.70 -10.94 -2.58
N THR A 87 5.60 -11.61 -2.25
CA THR A 87 5.60 -12.99 -1.73
C THR A 87 5.45 -14.05 -2.83
N GLY A 88 5.03 -13.67 -4.03
CA GLY A 88 4.89 -14.58 -5.17
C GLY A 88 4.14 -13.95 -6.35
N PHE A 89 3.93 -14.75 -7.40
CA PHE A 89 3.20 -14.34 -8.61
C PHE A 89 2.11 -15.38 -8.93
N ALA A 90 0.95 -14.90 -9.38
CA ALA A 90 -0.10 -15.74 -9.94
C ALA A 90 0.12 -15.89 -11.46
N LEU A 91 0.12 -17.13 -11.95
CA LEU A 91 0.21 -17.42 -13.37
C LEU A 91 -1.16 -17.86 -13.89
N GLU A 92 -1.65 -17.17 -14.92
CA GLU A 92 -2.88 -17.53 -15.61
C GLU A 92 -2.56 -18.10 -17.00
N TYR A 93 -3.27 -19.15 -17.41
CA TYR A 93 -3.12 -19.78 -18.72
C TYR A 93 -4.47 -20.21 -19.29
N SER A 94 -4.56 -20.29 -20.62
CA SER A 94 -5.75 -20.77 -21.33
C SER A 94 -5.36 -21.80 -22.38
N LEU A 95 -6.15 -22.88 -22.48
CA LEU A 95 -6.00 -23.91 -23.51
C LEU A 95 -6.51 -23.45 -24.88
N THR A 96 -7.27 -22.35 -24.91
CA THR A 96 -7.90 -21.85 -26.14
C THR A 96 -7.15 -20.63 -26.64
N ASN A 97 -6.62 -20.70 -27.87
CA ASN A 97 -6.11 -19.55 -28.59
C ASN A 97 -7.28 -18.65 -29.02
N SER A 98 -7.73 -17.78 -28.12
CA SER A 98 -8.71 -16.74 -28.47
C SER A 98 -7.96 -15.62 -29.19
N ASN A 99 -7.78 -15.76 -30.50
CA ASN A 99 -7.52 -14.60 -31.37
C ASN A 99 -8.84 -13.83 -31.48
N VAL A 100 -9.05 -12.87 -30.58
CA VAL A 100 -10.04 -11.80 -30.75
C VAL A 100 -9.30 -10.48 -30.71
#